data_AF-A0A2J7Q4U5-F1
#
_entry.id   AF-A0A2J7Q4U5-F1
#
_cell.length_a   1.000
_cell.length_b   1.000
_cell.length_c   1.000
_cell.angle_alpha   90.00
_cell.angle_beta   90.00
_cell.angle_gamma   90.00
#
_symmetry.space_group_name_H-M   'P 1'
#
loop_
_entity.id
_entity.type
_entity.pdbx_description
1 polymer ?
#
loop_
_entity_poly.entity_id
_entity_poly.type
_entity_poly.pdbx_seq_one_letter_code
_entity_poly.pdbx_strand_id
1 'polypeptide(L)'
;MLLEQLDSYKLDITAIQELKWLGKGVMEKRDHARRRVTCLEQVLLTCRLRIKGKFFTSRLKSHRICRLRIKGKFFNYSLICAHAPTEYKSDEENDSFYDELDEIYGECPKRDCKIIIGDMNAKVWNEDVYRSVIGKHSLHNKSNDNGIRLINFASSEARRKEKRLHKKKKREYDKQELIELEHLRSSNEIRAFYQTLNKSRKDFQPRTTLCRDKEGTILSSDEAILERWAQYFEELLNSNSSEQVEGMTIDRNQGNFDAEEPAPTIKEVEEAIKKLKNNKAPGMDLITAELVKFAGPEYARHLHQLIVKIWITEIIPEEWNLSTVCPIHKNCDVMVCSNYRGISLLCIAYQKFSNILFNRLSPFVEDITGDYQCEFRQGRSTNDQIFTIRQVLEKCNEFQIETHYLFIDFRSAYDSIDRDSLFLAMEEMHIPRKLIALLRAPMRKNQYQIKFQNILSSPIITRNGVRQGDSLACLLFDITLEEVVRDAGINTKGTIFYKSVQILAFADDIDMIGRTHKSMKEAFLNME
;
A
#
# COMPACT_ATOMS: atom_id res chain seq x y z
N MET A 1 -26.39 34.04 -52.91
CA MET A 1 -26.84 34.15 -51.50
C MET A 1 -25.74 34.49 -50.49
N LEU A 2 -24.85 33.57 -50.06
CA LEU A 2 -23.86 33.87 -49.00
C LEU A 2 -22.90 35.02 -49.36
N LEU A 3 -22.33 35.00 -50.57
CA LEU A 3 -21.40 36.05 -51.02
C LEU A 3 -22.08 37.42 -51.20
N GLU A 4 -23.35 37.45 -51.62
CA GLU A 4 -24.15 38.67 -51.75
C GLU A 4 -24.43 39.30 -50.38
N GLN A 5 -24.75 38.47 -49.38
CA GLN A 5 -24.91 38.93 -48.00
C GLN A 5 -23.59 39.48 -47.46
N LEU A 6 -22.46 38.81 -47.68
CA LEU A 6 -21.17 39.36 -47.25
C LEU A 6 -20.81 40.68 -47.94
N ASP A 7 -21.33 40.93 -49.16
CA ASP A 7 -21.14 42.20 -49.87
C ASP A 7 -22.01 43.33 -49.28
N SER A 8 -23.20 43.03 -48.73
CA SER A 8 -24.06 44.02 -48.06
C SER A 8 -23.42 44.57 -46.79
N TYR A 9 -22.74 43.71 -46.01
CA TYR A 9 -22.01 44.09 -44.80
C TYR A 9 -20.66 44.79 -45.05
N LYS A 10 -20.23 44.92 -46.33
CA LYS A 10 -18.95 45.55 -46.72
C LYS A 10 -17.71 44.98 -46.01
N LEU A 11 -17.71 43.69 -45.65
CA LEU A 11 -16.59 43.04 -44.96
C LEU A 11 -15.47 42.69 -45.94
N ASP A 12 -14.22 43.03 -45.57
CA ASP A 12 -13.04 42.76 -46.40
C ASP A 12 -12.45 41.35 -46.18
N ILE A 13 -12.56 40.83 -44.96
CA ILE A 13 -12.10 39.50 -44.56
C ILE A 13 -13.20 38.84 -43.75
N THR A 14 -13.51 37.58 -44.06
CA THR A 14 -14.52 36.82 -43.33
C THR A 14 -14.04 35.40 -43.09
N ALA A 15 -14.09 34.97 -41.84
CA ALA A 15 -13.97 33.57 -41.44
C ALA A 15 -15.36 33.01 -41.18
N ILE A 16 -15.70 31.87 -41.79
CA ILE A 16 -17.00 31.20 -41.62
C ILE A 16 -16.73 29.78 -41.12
N GLN A 17 -17.48 29.33 -40.12
CA GLN A 17 -17.43 27.96 -39.60
C GLN A 17 -18.71 27.19 -39.92
N GLU A 18 -18.70 25.90 -39.62
CA GLU A 18 -19.82 24.97 -39.78
C GLU A 18 -20.37 24.89 -41.21
N LEU A 19 -19.51 25.01 -42.20
CA LEU A 19 -19.91 24.82 -43.58
C LEU A 19 -20.33 23.35 -43.82
N LYS A 20 -21.47 23.16 -44.50
CA LYS A 20 -21.89 21.86 -45.07
C LYS A 20 -21.35 21.68 -46.49
N TRP A 21 -20.11 22.07 -46.74
CA TRP A 21 -19.49 22.03 -48.07
C TRP A 21 -18.60 20.79 -48.20
N LEU A 22 -18.87 19.89 -49.14
CA LEU A 22 -18.15 18.60 -49.26
C LEU A 22 -16.84 18.66 -50.09
N GLY A 23 -16.46 19.83 -50.61
CA GLY A 23 -15.26 20.01 -51.45
C GLY A 23 -14.04 20.59 -50.71
N LYS A 24 -12.84 20.40 -51.29
CA LYS A 24 -11.56 20.98 -50.84
C LYS A 24 -10.98 21.82 -51.97
N GLY A 25 -10.60 23.08 -51.70
CA GLY A 25 -9.91 23.88 -52.71
C GLY A 25 -9.91 25.38 -52.49
N VAL A 26 -9.19 26.06 -53.39
CA VAL A 26 -9.17 27.52 -53.49
C VAL A 26 -10.00 27.89 -54.72
N MET A 27 -11.08 28.63 -54.50
CA MET A 27 -11.95 29.10 -55.58
C MET A 27 -11.81 30.61 -55.74
N GLU A 28 -11.67 31.06 -56.99
CA GLU A 28 -11.78 32.47 -57.35
C GLU A 28 -13.12 32.68 -58.04
N LYS A 29 -14.05 33.38 -57.39
CA LYS A 29 -15.34 33.71 -57.99
C LYS A 29 -15.32 35.15 -58.50
N ARG A 30 -15.56 35.31 -59.81
CA ARG A 30 -15.69 36.60 -60.48
C ARG A 30 -17.12 37.14 -60.29
N ASP A 31 -17.40 37.71 -59.13
CA ASP A 31 -18.59 38.57 -58.89
C ASP A 31 -18.18 40.06 -58.80
N HIS A 32 -19.14 40.99 -58.70
CA HIS A 32 -18.95 42.45 -58.65
C HIS A 32 -17.84 42.93 -57.68
N ALA A 33 -17.56 42.18 -56.62
CA ALA A 33 -16.53 42.47 -55.62
C ALA A 33 -15.15 41.81 -55.86
N ARG A 34 -15.04 40.83 -56.78
CA ARG A 34 -13.93 39.87 -56.95
C ARG A 34 -13.48 39.28 -55.60
N ARG A 35 -13.85 38.03 -55.27
CA ARG A 35 -13.47 37.39 -53.99
C ARG A 35 -12.66 36.11 -54.24
N ARG A 36 -11.63 35.87 -53.41
CA ARG A 36 -10.93 34.58 -53.35
C ARG A 36 -11.33 33.87 -52.07
N VAL A 37 -11.70 32.61 -52.20
CA VAL A 37 -12.29 31.77 -51.16
C VAL A 37 -11.42 30.54 -50.97
N THR A 38 -10.90 30.33 -49.76
CA THR A 38 -10.25 29.08 -49.37
C THR A 38 -11.24 28.30 -48.50
N CYS A 39 -11.64 27.12 -48.97
CA CYS A 39 -12.66 26.30 -48.31
C CYS A 39 -12.10 24.91 -47.98
N LEU A 40 -12.39 24.43 -46.78
CA LEU A 40 -12.21 23.03 -46.43
C LEU A 40 -13.35 22.58 -45.51
N GLU A 41 -14.19 21.68 -46.01
CA GLU A 41 -15.26 21.01 -45.25
C GLU A 41 -16.07 21.95 -44.35
N GLN A 42 -15.65 22.12 -43.08
CA GLN A 42 -16.34 22.87 -42.04
C GLN A 42 -15.88 24.33 -41.89
N VAL A 43 -14.77 24.77 -42.51
CA VAL A 43 -14.23 26.13 -42.32
C VAL A 43 -13.94 26.83 -43.65
N LEU A 44 -14.37 28.09 -43.76
CA LEU A 44 -14.13 29.02 -44.86
C LEU A 44 -13.28 30.21 -44.42
N LEU A 45 -12.39 30.66 -45.29
CA LEU A 45 -11.80 31.99 -45.20
C LEU A 45 -11.97 32.70 -46.55
N THR A 46 -12.66 33.84 -46.53
CA THR A 46 -12.92 34.67 -47.71
C THR A 46 -12.23 36.02 -47.58
N CYS A 47 -11.68 36.52 -48.69
CA CYS A 47 -11.04 37.82 -48.74
C CYS A 47 -11.41 38.55 -50.04
N ARG A 48 -11.71 39.85 -49.95
CA ARG A 48 -12.07 40.71 -51.08
C ARG A 48 -10.82 41.13 -51.87
N LEU A 49 -10.81 40.93 -53.19
CA LEU A 49 -9.65 41.16 -54.08
C LEU A 49 -9.35 42.64 -54.39
N ARG A 50 -9.87 43.61 -53.61
CA ARG A 50 -9.30 44.98 -53.62
C ARG A 50 -7.84 45.01 -53.14
N ILE A 51 -7.37 43.91 -52.55
CA ILE A 51 -6.00 43.66 -52.10
C ILE A 51 -5.16 42.99 -53.22
N LYS A 52 -5.37 43.36 -54.50
CA LYS A 52 -4.58 42.79 -55.62
C LYS A 52 -3.09 43.17 -55.49
N GLY A 53 -2.22 42.17 -55.41
CA GLY A 53 -0.75 42.31 -55.33
C GLY A 53 -0.11 41.86 -54.01
N LYS A 54 -0.90 41.31 -53.09
CA LYS A 54 -0.49 41.09 -51.70
C LYS A 54 -0.79 39.69 -51.16
N PHE A 55 -0.84 38.64 -51.99
CA PHE A 55 -1.15 37.28 -51.54
C PHE A 55 0.04 36.34 -51.72
N PHE A 56 0.34 35.52 -50.70
CA PHE A 56 1.49 34.61 -50.74
C PHE A 56 1.08 33.13 -50.82
N THR A 57 0.23 32.63 -49.92
CA THR A 57 -0.11 31.18 -49.85
C THR A 57 -1.36 30.92 -49.00
N SER A 58 -2.14 29.89 -49.36
CA SER A 58 -3.19 29.29 -48.51
C SER A 58 -2.83 27.84 -48.22
N ARG A 59 -2.82 27.43 -46.95
CA ARG A 59 -2.52 26.04 -46.54
C ARG A 59 -3.71 25.46 -45.78
N LEU A 60 -4.09 24.25 -46.17
CA LEU A 60 -5.19 23.47 -45.62
C LEU A 60 -4.57 22.34 -44.78
N LYS A 61 -4.91 22.25 -43.49
CA LYS A 61 -4.30 21.23 -42.60
C LYS A 61 -5.31 20.23 -42.05
N SER A 62 -6.43 20.69 -41.53
CA SER A 62 -7.52 19.81 -41.07
C SER A 62 -8.88 20.43 -41.32
N HIS A 63 -9.93 19.63 -41.21
CA HIS A 63 -11.34 20.04 -41.37
C HIS A 63 -11.74 21.20 -40.46
N ARG A 64 -10.94 21.51 -39.42
CA ARG A 64 -11.20 22.54 -38.39
C ARG A 64 -10.27 23.74 -38.44
N ILE A 65 -9.15 23.68 -39.18
CA ILE A 65 -8.16 24.76 -39.19
C ILE A 65 -7.69 25.06 -40.61
N CYS A 66 -7.80 26.33 -41.02
CA CYS A 66 -7.27 26.83 -42.29
C CYS A 66 -6.45 28.11 -42.10
N ARG A 67 -5.45 28.30 -42.96
CA ARG A 67 -4.53 29.45 -42.91
C ARG A 67 -4.55 30.24 -44.21
N LEU A 68 -4.63 31.57 -44.08
CA LEU A 68 -4.44 32.53 -45.17
C LEU A 68 -3.30 33.51 -44.84
N ARG A 69 -2.35 33.66 -45.77
CA ARG A 69 -1.29 34.66 -45.65
C ARG A 69 -1.49 35.83 -46.61
N ILE A 70 -1.51 37.04 -46.07
CA ILE A 70 -1.73 38.30 -46.78
C ILE A 70 -0.54 39.23 -46.52
N LYS A 71 -0.14 40.03 -47.50
CA LYS A 71 0.88 41.07 -47.41
C LYS A 71 0.18 42.35 -46.95
N GLY A 72 0.69 43.00 -45.91
CA GLY A 72 0.21 44.32 -45.49
C GLY A 72 1.01 45.44 -46.13
N LYS A 73 0.80 46.68 -45.66
CA LYS A 73 1.65 47.82 -46.03
C LYS A 73 2.95 47.85 -45.21
N PHE A 74 2.86 47.49 -43.93
CA PHE A 74 3.97 47.55 -42.97
C PHE A 74 4.47 46.17 -42.52
N PHE A 75 3.57 45.18 -42.43
CA PHE A 75 3.88 43.80 -42.06
C PHE A 75 2.98 42.84 -42.81
N ASN A 76 3.42 41.59 -42.97
CA ASN A 76 2.58 40.52 -43.50
C ASN A 76 1.66 40.00 -42.38
N TYR A 77 0.49 39.49 -42.75
CA TYR A 77 -0.49 38.91 -41.86
C TYR A 77 -0.65 37.42 -42.16
N SER A 78 -0.53 36.59 -41.14
CA SER A 78 -0.93 35.18 -41.20
C SER A 78 -2.20 35.01 -40.38
N LEU A 79 -3.33 34.85 -41.08
CA LEU A 79 -4.63 34.61 -40.49
C LEU A 79 -4.88 33.11 -40.39
N ILE A 80 -5.26 32.65 -39.20
CA ILE A 80 -5.60 31.25 -38.94
C ILE A 80 -7.06 31.24 -38.51
N CYS A 81 -7.94 30.64 -39.32
CA CYS A 81 -9.31 30.37 -38.89
C CYS A 81 -9.35 28.98 -38.24
N ALA A 82 -9.83 28.93 -37.00
CA ALA A 82 -9.93 27.71 -36.23
C ALA A 82 -11.36 27.51 -35.71
N HIS A 83 -11.78 26.25 -35.65
CA HIS A 83 -13.05 25.82 -35.07
C HIS A 83 -12.79 24.70 -34.05
N ALA A 84 -12.77 25.05 -32.76
CA ALA A 84 -12.44 24.08 -31.72
C ALA A 84 -13.59 23.09 -31.49
N PRO A 85 -13.30 21.86 -31.02
CA PRO A 85 -14.36 20.95 -30.59
C PRO A 85 -15.20 21.49 -29.42
N THR A 86 -16.42 20.98 -29.32
CA THR A 86 -17.31 21.26 -28.19
C THR A 86 -16.78 20.62 -26.91
N GLU A 87 -17.17 21.15 -25.76
CA GLU A 87 -16.68 20.73 -24.44
C GLU A 87 -16.99 19.25 -24.09
N TYR A 88 -18.01 18.65 -24.73
CA TYR A 88 -18.41 17.25 -24.50
C TYR A 88 -17.58 16.21 -25.28
N LYS A 89 -16.60 16.67 -26.06
CA LYS A 89 -15.68 15.80 -26.81
C LYS A 89 -14.59 15.25 -25.89
N SER A 90 -13.97 14.13 -26.27
CA SER A 90 -12.89 13.54 -25.48
C SER A 90 -11.69 14.48 -25.36
N ASP A 91 -10.97 14.38 -24.23
CA ASP A 91 -9.73 15.16 -24.00
C ASP A 91 -8.68 14.93 -25.09
N GLU A 92 -8.68 13.74 -25.70
CA GLU A 92 -7.80 13.36 -26.81
C GLU A 92 -8.08 14.18 -28.07
N GLU A 93 -9.36 14.38 -28.43
CA GLU A 93 -9.73 15.20 -29.59
C GLU A 93 -9.41 16.69 -29.35
N ASN A 94 -9.63 17.18 -28.14
CA ASN A 94 -9.29 18.55 -27.75
C ASN A 94 -7.77 18.77 -27.77
N ASP A 95 -6.98 17.86 -27.18
CA ASP A 95 -5.51 17.92 -27.21
C ASP A 95 -4.98 17.90 -28.66
N SER A 96 -5.49 17.01 -29.51
CA SER A 96 -5.06 16.91 -30.92
C SER A 96 -5.32 18.21 -31.69
N PHE A 97 -6.47 18.85 -31.47
CA PHE A 97 -6.79 20.13 -32.12
C PHE A 97 -5.81 21.25 -31.71
N TYR A 98 -5.48 21.36 -30.42
CA TYR A 98 -4.55 22.39 -29.94
C TYR A 98 -3.10 22.12 -30.39
N ASP A 99 -2.70 20.86 -30.54
CA ASP A 99 -1.40 20.50 -31.13
C ASP A 99 -1.31 20.88 -32.61
N GLU A 100 -2.36 20.61 -33.40
CA GLU A 100 -2.44 21.06 -34.79
C GLU A 100 -2.38 22.59 -34.92
N LEU A 101 -3.12 23.31 -34.05
CA LEU A 101 -3.15 24.77 -34.03
C LEU A 101 -1.76 25.35 -33.73
N ASP A 102 -1.06 24.78 -32.75
CA ASP A 102 0.31 25.19 -32.40
C ASP A 102 1.30 24.94 -33.54
N GLU A 103 1.15 23.83 -34.26
CA GLU A 103 2.01 23.51 -35.40
C GLU A 103 1.81 24.54 -36.53
N ILE A 104 0.57 24.87 -36.89
CA ILE A 104 0.26 25.91 -37.91
C ILE A 104 0.77 27.28 -37.46
N TYR A 105 0.59 27.60 -36.18
CA TYR A 105 1.09 28.85 -35.60
C TYR A 105 2.62 28.91 -35.67
N GLY A 106 3.31 27.80 -35.42
CA GLY A 106 4.77 27.65 -35.52
C GLY A 106 5.30 27.78 -36.96
N GLU A 107 4.60 27.21 -37.93
CA GLU A 107 4.91 27.34 -39.37
C GLU A 107 4.73 28.78 -39.91
N CYS A 108 4.02 29.64 -39.19
CA CYS A 108 3.86 31.04 -39.60
C CYS A 108 5.19 31.80 -39.44
N PRO A 109 5.66 32.52 -40.47
CA PRO A 109 6.90 33.28 -40.41
C PRO A 109 6.95 34.20 -39.19
N LYS A 110 8.12 34.25 -38.52
CA LYS A 110 8.29 35.01 -37.28
C LYS A 110 8.03 36.51 -37.42
N ARG A 111 8.21 37.07 -38.62
CA ARG A 111 8.00 38.50 -38.93
C ARG A 111 6.57 38.83 -39.36
N ASP A 112 5.69 37.85 -39.50
CA ASP A 112 4.28 38.08 -39.80
C ASP A 112 3.51 38.42 -38.50
N CYS A 113 2.55 39.34 -38.58
CA CYS A 113 1.51 39.47 -37.58
C CYS A 113 0.57 38.26 -37.67
N LYS A 114 0.52 37.46 -36.62
CA LYS A 114 -0.28 36.23 -36.56
C LYS A 114 -1.60 36.54 -35.86
N ILE A 115 -2.71 36.24 -36.52
CA ILE A 115 -4.05 36.46 -35.95
C ILE A 115 -4.81 35.15 -36.06
N ILE A 116 -5.22 34.59 -34.92
CA ILE A 116 -6.14 33.46 -34.88
C ILE A 116 -7.55 34.03 -34.71
N ILE A 117 -8.45 33.57 -35.56
CA ILE A 117 -9.85 33.98 -35.57
C ILE A 117 -10.73 32.74 -35.55
N GLY A 118 -11.90 32.86 -34.94
CA GLY A 118 -12.95 31.87 -35.04
C GLY A 118 -13.52 31.41 -33.72
N ASP A 119 -14.39 30.41 -33.80
CA ASP A 119 -15.06 29.86 -32.62
C ASP A 119 -14.20 28.79 -31.95
N MET A 120 -13.68 29.14 -30.77
CA MET A 120 -12.85 28.28 -29.96
C MET A 120 -13.65 27.48 -28.93
N ASN A 121 -14.99 27.57 -28.92
CA ASN A 121 -15.85 26.93 -27.91
C ASN A 121 -15.34 27.16 -26.46
N ALA A 122 -14.73 28.32 -26.25
CA ALA A 122 -13.97 28.66 -25.05
C ALA A 122 -14.71 29.75 -24.28
N LYS A 123 -15.03 29.46 -23.03
CA LYS A 123 -15.50 30.44 -22.05
C LYS A 123 -14.28 30.88 -21.25
N VAL A 124 -13.93 32.15 -21.32
CA VAL A 124 -12.76 32.72 -20.64
C VAL A 124 -13.24 33.77 -19.66
N TRP A 125 -12.96 33.60 -18.36
CA TRP A 125 -13.27 34.60 -17.34
C TRP A 125 -12.13 35.60 -17.16
N ASN A 126 -12.45 36.79 -16.66
CA ASN A 126 -11.48 37.84 -16.34
C ASN A 126 -10.74 37.55 -15.02
N GLU A 127 -10.04 36.43 -14.96
CA GLU A 127 -9.21 36.03 -13.82
C GLU A 127 -7.95 36.91 -13.79
N ASP A 128 -7.68 37.53 -12.64
CA ASP A 128 -6.56 38.48 -12.51
C ASP A 128 -5.20 37.86 -12.85
N VAL A 129 -5.06 36.54 -12.63
CA VAL A 129 -3.85 35.76 -12.96
C VAL A 129 -3.56 35.74 -14.47
N TYR A 130 -4.57 35.89 -15.32
CA TYR A 130 -4.44 35.78 -16.79
C TYR A 130 -4.63 37.12 -17.52
N ARG A 131 -4.76 38.23 -16.78
CA ARG A 131 -5.03 39.58 -17.30
C ARG A 131 -3.97 40.12 -18.27
N SER A 132 -2.78 39.53 -18.26
CA SER A 132 -1.71 39.83 -19.24
C SER A 132 -1.96 39.21 -20.62
N VAL A 133 -2.93 38.30 -20.74
CA VAL A 133 -3.20 37.47 -21.93
C VAL A 133 -4.64 37.61 -22.42
N ILE A 134 -5.59 37.82 -21.51
CA ILE A 134 -7.02 37.93 -21.81
C ILE A 134 -7.46 39.39 -21.99
N GLY A 135 -8.47 39.62 -22.83
CA GLY A 135 -9.06 40.94 -23.03
C GLY A 135 -9.94 41.40 -21.86
N LYS A 136 -10.22 42.70 -21.77
CA LYS A 136 -11.01 43.32 -20.69
C LYS A 136 -12.53 43.02 -20.74
N HIS A 137 -13.00 42.32 -21.77
CA HIS A 137 -14.42 42.09 -22.04
C HIS A 137 -14.71 40.59 -22.07
N SER A 138 -15.36 40.09 -21.02
CA SER A 138 -15.87 38.71 -20.92
C SER A 138 -17.31 38.72 -20.40
N LEU A 139 -18.13 37.80 -20.93
CA LEU A 139 -19.52 37.59 -20.53
C LEU A 139 -19.69 36.39 -19.56
N HIS A 140 -18.61 35.72 -19.16
CA HIS A 140 -18.68 34.42 -18.47
C HIS A 140 -17.98 34.40 -17.12
N ASN A 141 -18.70 34.11 -16.04
CA ASN A 141 -18.18 34.15 -14.66
C ASN A 141 -17.12 33.09 -14.29
N LYS A 142 -16.87 32.10 -15.16
CA LYS A 142 -15.86 31.04 -14.97
C LYS A 142 -15.26 30.61 -16.32
N SER A 143 -13.97 30.32 -16.33
CA SER A 143 -13.29 29.72 -17.48
C SER A 143 -13.65 28.22 -17.58
N ASN A 144 -14.01 27.73 -18.77
CA ASN A 144 -14.18 26.29 -19.01
C ASN A 144 -12.84 25.65 -19.43
N ASP A 145 -12.79 24.33 -19.58
CA ASP A 145 -11.55 23.60 -19.91
C ASP A 145 -10.93 24.08 -21.25
N ASN A 146 -11.77 24.29 -22.26
CA ASN A 146 -11.37 24.92 -23.52
C ASN A 146 -10.83 26.36 -23.34
N GLY A 147 -11.39 27.13 -22.41
CA GLY A 147 -10.89 28.44 -22.01
C GLY A 147 -9.49 28.37 -21.41
N ILE A 148 -9.27 27.45 -20.48
CA ILE A 148 -7.95 27.23 -19.86
C ILE A 148 -6.92 26.79 -20.92
N ARG A 149 -7.29 25.91 -21.85
CA ARG A 149 -6.43 25.48 -22.97
C ARG A 149 -6.07 26.65 -23.88
N LEU A 150 -7.02 27.50 -24.23
CA LEU A 150 -6.78 28.70 -25.04
C LEU A 150 -5.87 29.71 -24.32
N ILE A 151 -6.08 29.94 -23.02
CA ILE A 151 -5.22 30.80 -22.21
C ILE A 151 -3.80 30.22 -22.18
N ASN A 152 -3.64 28.92 -21.93
CA ASN A 152 -2.34 28.24 -21.94
C ASN A 152 -1.66 28.35 -23.31
N PHE A 153 -2.42 28.19 -24.40
CA PHE A 153 -1.94 28.41 -25.76
C PHE A 153 -1.42 29.85 -25.92
N ALA A 154 -2.09 30.85 -25.38
CA ALA A 154 -1.63 32.23 -25.49
C ALA A 154 -0.47 32.60 -24.52
N SER A 155 -0.32 31.88 -23.40
CA SER A 155 0.57 32.23 -22.26
C SER A 155 2.05 31.80 -22.38
N SER A 156 2.72 32.12 -23.50
CA SER A 156 4.16 31.86 -23.83
C SER A 156 4.50 30.48 -24.42
N GLU A 157 5.43 30.50 -25.39
CA GLU A 157 5.97 29.34 -26.11
C GLU A 157 6.84 28.42 -25.21
N ALA A 158 7.46 28.98 -24.18
CA ALA A 158 8.35 28.25 -23.26
C ALA A 158 7.57 27.29 -22.35
N ARG A 159 6.44 27.74 -21.76
CA ARG A 159 5.56 26.87 -20.94
C ARG A 159 4.92 25.75 -21.77
N ARG A 160 4.65 25.99 -23.06
CA ARG A 160 4.15 24.96 -23.99
C ARG A 160 5.19 23.88 -24.26
N LYS A 161 6.44 24.26 -24.51
CA LYS A 161 7.55 23.31 -24.71
C LYS A 161 7.80 22.48 -23.45
N GLU A 162 7.78 23.12 -22.28
CA GLU A 162 7.97 22.45 -20.99
C GLU A 162 6.85 21.43 -20.71
N LYS A 163 5.57 21.83 -20.79
CA LYS A 163 4.44 20.89 -20.59
C LYS A 163 4.44 19.74 -21.61
N ARG A 164 4.78 20.01 -22.88
CA ARG A 164 4.94 18.95 -23.91
C ARG A 164 6.05 17.98 -23.54
N LEU A 165 7.20 18.49 -23.11
CA LEU A 165 8.33 17.66 -22.71
C LEU A 165 7.97 16.78 -21.49
N HIS A 166 7.28 17.35 -20.50
CA HIS A 166 6.85 16.62 -19.30
C HIS A 166 5.83 15.53 -19.64
N LYS A 167 4.80 15.85 -20.44
CA LYS A 167 3.82 14.86 -20.92
C LYS A 167 4.49 13.75 -21.74
N LYS A 168 5.42 14.11 -22.63
CA LYS A 168 6.18 13.14 -23.44
C LYS A 168 7.03 12.22 -22.56
N LYS A 169 7.78 12.79 -21.61
CA LYS A 169 8.64 12.05 -20.69
C LYS A 169 7.83 11.12 -19.78
N LYS A 170 6.66 11.55 -19.31
CA LYS A 170 5.74 10.70 -18.56
C LYS A 170 5.26 9.50 -19.40
N ARG A 171 4.80 9.73 -20.63
CA ARG A 171 4.39 8.64 -21.53
C ARG A 171 5.52 7.67 -21.87
N GLU A 172 6.74 8.19 -22.08
CA GLU A 172 7.95 7.36 -22.28
C GLU A 172 8.23 6.48 -21.06
N TYR A 173 8.15 7.06 -19.85
CA TYR A 173 8.31 6.33 -18.59
C TYR A 173 7.25 5.23 -18.42
N ASP A 174 5.96 5.58 -18.55
CA ASP A 174 4.85 4.63 -18.39
C ASP A 174 4.97 3.46 -19.39
N LYS A 175 5.37 3.75 -20.64
CA LYS A 175 5.60 2.73 -21.66
C LYS A 175 6.77 1.81 -21.30
N GLN A 176 7.86 2.36 -20.79
CA GLN A 176 9.03 1.58 -20.41
C GLN A 176 8.72 0.65 -19.23
N GLU A 177 7.97 1.14 -18.24
CA GLU A 177 7.54 0.34 -17.08
C GLU A 177 6.60 -0.81 -17.50
N LEU A 178 5.70 -0.59 -18.46
CA LEU A 178 4.86 -1.65 -19.02
C LEU A 178 5.66 -2.73 -19.76
N ILE A 179 6.67 -2.32 -20.55
CA ILE A 179 7.57 -3.26 -21.24
C ILE A 179 8.36 -4.09 -20.23
N GLU A 180 8.85 -3.45 -19.16
CA GLU A 180 9.54 -4.16 -18.07
C GLU A 180 8.61 -5.15 -17.37
N LEU A 181 7.37 -4.76 -17.07
CA LEU A 181 6.36 -5.66 -16.49
C LEU A 181 6.06 -6.87 -17.39
N GLU A 182 5.95 -6.66 -18.70
CA GLU A 182 5.72 -7.73 -19.68
C GLU A 182 6.92 -8.68 -19.77
N HIS A 183 8.14 -8.13 -19.71
CA HIS A 183 9.36 -8.92 -19.63
C HIS A 183 9.40 -9.75 -18.33
N LEU A 184 9.19 -9.14 -17.16
CA LEU A 184 9.19 -9.83 -15.87
C LEU A 184 8.13 -10.95 -15.80
N ARG A 185 6.96 -10.73 -16.40
CA ARG A 185 5.92 -11.76 -16.55
C ARG A 185 6.40 -12.92 -17.44
N SER A 186 7.04 -12.61 -18.56
CA SER A 186 7.56 -13.60 -19.52
C SER A 186 8.74 -14.41 -18.96
N SER A 187 9.58 -13.77 -18.15
CA SER A 187 10.70 -14.40 -17.43
C SER A 187 10.27 -15.18 -16.19
N ASN A 188 8.96 -15.26 -15.90
CA ASN A 188 8.39 -15.92 -14.72
C ASN A 188 8.93 -15.36 -13.38
N GLU A 189 9.37 -14.10 -13.36
CA GLU A 189 9.82 -13.39 -12.17
C GLU A 189 8.63 -12.78 -11.41
N ILE A 190 7.73 -13.66 -10.95
CA ILE A 190 6.44 -13.32 -10.34
C ILE A 190 6.57 -12.27 -9.23
N ARG A 191 7.62 -12.35 -8.39
CA ARG A 191 7.83 -11.39 -7.28
C ARG A 191 8.23 -10.00 -7.77
N ALA A 192 9.18 -9.91 -8.71
CA ALA A 192 9.61 -8.63 -9.28
C ALA A 192 8.44 -7.98 -10.04
N PHE A 193 7.67 -8.78 -10.79
CA PHE A 193 6.44 -8.36 -11.44
C PHE A 193 5.45 -7.71 -10.46
N TYR A 194 5.09 -8.39 -9.37
CA TYR A 194 4.17 -7.82 -8.38
C TYR A 194 4.74 -6.62 -7.62
N GLN A 195 6.06 -6.56 -7.41
CA GLN A 195 6.69 -5.39 -6.79
C GLN A 195 6.56 -4.16 -7.69
N THR A 196 6.87 -4.28 -8.98
CA THR A 196 6.75 -3.18 -9.95
C THR A 196 5.28 -2.81 -10.16
N LEU A 197 4.38 -3.79 -10.26
CA LEU A 197 2.94 -3.56 -10.41
C LEU A 197 2.32 -2.86 -9.19
N ASN A 198 2.75 -3.21 -7.98
CA ASN A 198 2.28 -2.55 -6.76
C ASN A 198 2.86 -1.14 -6.59
N LYS A 199 4.06 -0.87 -7.11
CA LYS A 199 4.63 0.47 -7.17
C LYS A 199 3.87 1.35 -8.16
N SER A 200 3.53 0.85 -9.34
CA SER A 200 2.81 1.63 -10.35
C SER A 200 1.35 1.91 -10.00
N ARG A 201 0.70 1.04 -9.21
CA ARG A 201 -0.67 1.22 -8.72
C ARG A 201 -0.82 2.22 -7.58
N LYS A 202 0.25 2.48 -6.82
CA LYS A 202 0.18 3.36 -5.65
C LYS A 202 0.68 4.74 -6.04
N ASP A 203 -0.14 5.76 -5.77
CA ASP A 203 0.33 7.14 -5.83
C ASP A 203 1.57 7.31 -4.94
N PHE A 204 2.45 8.24 -5.30
CA PHE A 204 3.60 8.58 -4.48
C PHE A 204 3.12 9.01 -3.09
N GLN A 205 3.27 8.11 -2.12
CA GLN A 205 2.99 8.40 -0.72
C GLN A 205 4.29 8.93 -0.10
N PRO A 206 4.38 10.23 0.23
CA PRO A 206 5.50 10.72 1.02
C PRO A 206 5.53 9.92 2.32
N ARG A 207 6.69 9.34 2.65
CA ARG A 207 6.89 8.68 3.94
C ARG A 207 6.81 9.76 5.02
N THR A 208 5.70 9.86 5.73
CA THR A 208 5.57 10.73 6.89
C THR A 208 6.45 10.19 8.00
N THR A 209 7.59 10.84 8.22
CA THR A 209 8.51 10.60 9.34
C THR A 209 8.04 11.37 10.57
N LEU A 210 6.73 11.47 10.79
CA LEU A 210 6.18 12.27 11.88
C LEU A 210 5.41 11.33 12.82
N CYS A 211 5.50 11.58 14.12
CA CYS A 211 4.83 10.79 15.15
C CYS A 211 4.20 11.75 16.17
N ARG A 212 3.10 11.37 16.83
CA ARG A 212 2.57 12.16 17.95
C ARG A 212 3.16 11.72 19.28
N ASP A 213 3.47 12.68 20.15
CA ASP A 213 3.74 12.40 21.58
C ASP A 213 2.46 11.97 22.31
N LYS A 214 2.51 11.81 23.64
CA LYS A 214 1.34 11.39 24.43
C LYS A 214 0.28 12.49 24.53
N GLU A 215 0.71 13.74 24.43
CA GLU A 215 -0.08 14.96 24.55
C GLU A 215 -0.72 15.37 23.20
N GLY A 216 -0.36 14.69 22.11
CA GLY A 216 -0.88 14.90 20.76
C GLY A 216 -0.07 15.86 19.88
N THR A 217 1.07 16.34 20.37
CA THR A 217 2.02 17.19 19.64
C THR A 217 2.76 16.37 18.57
N ILE A 218 2.97 16.96 17.40
CA ILE A 218 3.68 16.31 16.30
C ILE A 218 5.19 16.43 16.50
N LEU A 219 5.85 15.30 16.65
CA LEU A 219 7.29 15.12 16.64
C LEU A 219 7.80 14.99 15.22
N SER A 220 8.87 15.72 14.90
CA SER A 220 9.49 15.75 13.57
C SER A 220 10.99 15.45 13.55
N SER A 221 11.65 15.42 14.70
CA SER A 221 13.07 15.04 14.81
C SER A 221 13.19 13.53 14.95
N ASP A 222 14.11 12.93 14.18
CA ASP A 222 14.34 11.48 14.17
C ASP A 222 14.67 10.92 15.56
N GLU A 223 15.43 11.66 16.38
CA GLU A 223 15.77 11.26 17.75
C GLU A 223 14.54 11.22 18.66
N ALA A 224 13.72 12.27 18.65
CA ALA A 224 12.50 12.32 19.49
C ALA A 224 11.46 11.27 19.06
N ILE A 225 11.37 10.98 17.75
CA ILE A 225 10.50 9.92 17.24
C ILE A 225 10.98 8.56 17.72
N LEU A 226 12.29 8.31 17.65
CA LEU A 226 12.89 7.07 18.10
C LEU A 226 12.74 6.87 19.61
N GLU A 227 12.89 7.92 20.41
CA GLU A 227 12.66 7.91 21.85
C GLU A 227 11.18 7.66 22.17
N ARG A 228 10.26 8.32 21.44
CA ARG A 228 8.82 8.07 21.56
C ARG A 228 8.44 6.62 21.27
N TRP A 229 9.07 6.01 20.25
CA TRP A 229 8.92 4.60 19.92
C TRP A 229 9.47 3.68 21.03
N ALA A 230 10.65 4.00 21.56
CA ALA A 230 11.24 3.27 22.68
C ALA A 230 10.30 3.29 23.89
N GLN A 231 9.85 4.46 24.32
CA GLN A 231 8.89 4.64 25.42
C GLN A 231 7.59 3.86 25.20
N TYR A 232 7.04 3.90 23.97
CA TYR A 232 5.82 3.15 23.64
C TYR A 232 5.99 1.64 23.87
N PHE A 233 7.06 1.05 23.33
CA PHE A 233 7.29 -0.39 23.46
C PHE A 233 7.74 -0.78 24.87
N GLU A 234 8.45 0.09 25.58
CA GLU A 234 8.79 -0.11 26.98
C GLU A 234 7.54 -0.19 27.85
N GLU A 235 6.60 0.74 27.67
CA GLU A 235 5.30 0.70 28.35
C GLU A 235 4.56 -0.57 27.96
N LEU A 236 4.36 -0.82 26.66
CA LEU A 236 3.59 -1.95 26.16
C LEU A 236 4.08 -3.30 26.73
N LEU A 237 5.40 -3.50 26.83
CA LEU A 237 6.01 -4.77 27.21
C LEU A 237 6.33 -4.87 28.71
N ASN A 238 6.06 -3.82 29.50
CA ASN A 238 6.33 -3.81 30.94
C ASN A 238 5.15 -3.29 31.80
N SER A 239 4.01 -2.92 31.20
CA SER A 239 2.85 -2.28 31.86
C SER A 239 2.24 -3.06 33.03
N ASN A 240 2.37 -4.38 33.06
CA ASN A 240 1.72 -5.26 34.04
C ASN A 240 2.74 -6.04 34.88
N SER A 241 3.94 -5.47 35.12
CA SER A 241 4.90 -6.16 35.98
C SER A 241 4.42 -6.13 37.42
N SER A 242 3.79 -7.22 37.85
CA SER A 242 3.70 -7.60 39.26
C SER A 242 5.09 -7.40 39.87
N GLU A 243 5.17 -6.70 41.01
CA GLU A 243 6.41 -6.64 41.78
C GLU A 243 6.95 -8.07 41.93
N GLN A 244 8.26 -8.22 41.70
CA GLN A 244 8.94 -9.51 41.69
C GLN A 244 8.38 -10.43 42.77
N VAL A 245 7.87 -11.60 42.38
CA VAL A 245 7.78 -12.72 43.33
C VAL A 245 9.20 -13.24 43.52
N GLU A 246 10.07 -12.43 44.14
CA GLU A 246 11.26 -12.92 44.80
C GLU A 246 10.79 -13.76 45.98
N GLY A 247 10.71 -15.08 45.78
CA GLY A 247 10.65 -16.02 46.90
C GLY A 247 9.44 -16.94 46.99
N MET A 248 8.77 -17.32 45.89
CA MET A 248 8.10 -18.62 45.90
C MET A 248 9.11 -19.70 45.50
N THR A 249 9.84 -20.20 46.49
CA THR A 249 10.39 -21.56 46.44
C THR A 249 9.20 -22.52 46.36
N ILE A 250 8.75 -22.81 45.15
CA ILE A 250 7.85 -23.93 44.90
C ILE A 250 8.66 -25.19 45.24
N ASP A 251 8.09 -25.99 46.13
CA ASP A 251 8.68 -27.19 46.69
C ASP A 251 9.24 -28.08 45.58
N ARG A 252 10.56 -28.33 45.61
CA ARG A 252 11.32 -28.97 44.51
C ARG A 252 11.02 -30.47 44.33
N ASN A 253 9.97 -31.00 44.93
CA ASN A 253 9.69 -32.43 44.95
C ASN A 253 8.21 -32.72 44.69
N GLN A 254 7.87 -33.05 43.43
CA GLN A 254 7.35 -34.37 43.02
C GLN A 254 6.76 -34.29 41.60
N GLY A 255 7.40 -35.02 40.68
CA GLY A 255 7.01 -35.13 39.28
C GLY A 255 8.24 -35.30 38.40
N ASN A 256 8.84 -36.50 38.41
CA ASN A 256 9.83 -36.91 37.41
C ASN A 256 9.09 -37.07 36.06
N PHE A 257 8.91 -35.97 35.34
CA PHE A 257 8.51 -35.96 33.93
C PHE A 257 9.73 -35.73 33.03
N ASP A 258 10.85 -36.36 33.38
CA ASP A 258 12.05 -36.36 32.56
C ASP A 258 11.87 -37.37 31.41
N ALA A 259 10.98 -37.03 30.47
CA ALA A 259 11.18 -37.53 29.13
C ALA A 259 12.54 -36.96 28.68
N GLU A 260 13.54 -37.83 28.50
CA GLU A 260 14.81 -37.44 27.91
C GLU A 260 14.53 -36.91 26.51
N GLU A 261 14.47 -35.58 26.35
CA GLU A 261 14.38 -34.92 25.05
C GLU A 261 15.78 -34.89 24.43
N PRO A 262 16.07 -35.76 23.44
CA PRO A 262 17.42 -35.88 22.90
C PRO A 262 17.78 -34.60 22.14
N ALA A 263 19.07 -34.26 22.20
CA ALA A 263 19.59 -33.15 21.41
C ALA A 263 19.32 -33.37 19.91
N PRO A 264 19.03 -32.30 19.16
CA PRO A 264 18.68 -32.42 17.75
C PRO A 264 19.83 -33.00 16.93
N THR A 265 19.47 -33.75 15.90
CA THR A 265 20.43 -34.36 14.98
C THR A 265 20.92 -33.35 13.94
N ILE A 266 22.08 -33.63 13.33
CA ILE A 266 22.59 -32.78 12.24
C ILE A 266 21.62 -32.72 11.05
N LYS A 267 20.89 -33.82 10.77
CA LYS A 267 19.89 -33.87 9.69
C LYS A 267 18.75 -32.90 9.93
N GLU A 268 18.25 -32.79 11.16
CA GLU A 268 17.21 -31.82 11.51
C GLU A 268 17.67 -30.39 11.26
N VAL A 269 18.93 -30.08 11.58
CA VAL A 269 19.53 -28.75 11.32
C VAL A 269 19.66 -28.50 9.81
N GLU A 270 20.17 -29.46 9.05
CA GLU A 270 20.30 -29.36 7.59
C GLU A 270 18.95 -29.16 6.89
N GLU A 271 17.92 -29.88 7.30
CA GLU A 271 16.55 -29.72 6.79
C GLU A 271 15.99 -28.34 7.14
N ALA A 272 16.24 -27.85 8.36
CA ALA A 272 15.80 -26.52 8.79
C ALA A 272 16.50 -25.40 7.99
N ILE A 273 17.75 -25.60 7.57
CA ILE A 273 18.49 -24.70 6.67
C ILE A 273 17.88 -24.74 5.27
N LYS A 274 17.60 -25.93 4.71
CA LYS A 274 17.00 -26.08 3.37
C LYS A 274 15.64 -25.38 3.26
N LYS A 275 14.83 -25.43 4.31
CA LYS A 275 13.49 -24.80 4.40
C LYS A 275 13.53 -23.27 4.53
N LEU A 276 14.70 -22.63 4.63
CA LEU A 276 14.80 -21.17 4.69
C LEU A 276 14.14 -20.51 3.47
N LYS A 277 13.38 -19.42 3.69
CA LYS A 277 12.80 -18.63 2.60
C LYS A 277 13.79 -17.54 2.18
N ASN A 278 14.05 -17.45 0.87
CA ASN A 278 14.91 -16.44 0.30
C ASN A 278 14.26 -15.04 0.36
N ASN A 279 15.08 -13.99 0.30
CA ASN A 279 14.71 -12.58 0.26
C ASN A 279 13.90 -12.14 1.50
N LYS A 280 14.30 -12.65 2.66
CA LYS A 280 13.84 -12.21 3.97
C LYS A 280 14.86 -11.24 4.58
N ALA A 281 14.38 -10.30 5.39
CA ALA A 281 15.25 -9.36 6.08
C ALA A 281 16.15 -10.14 7.07
N PRO A 282 17.45 -9.87 7.11
CA PRO A 282 18.35 -10.49 8.08
C PRO A 282 18.11 -9.91 9.48
N GLY A 283 18.63 -10.62 10.49
CA GLY A 283 18.72 -10.11 11.85
C GLY A 283 19.83 -9.06 12.01
N MET A 284 20.25 -8.82 13.25
CA MET A 284 21.32 -7.87 13.59
C MET A 284 22.68 -8.26 13.02
N ASP A 285 22.91 -9.55 12.79
CA ASP A 285 24.13 -10.11 12.22
C ASP A 285 24.27 -9.84 10.71
N LEU A 286 23.22 -9.32 10.07
CA LEU A 286 23.15 -9.07 8.62
C LEU A 286 23.34 -10.33 7.75
N ILE A 287 23.26 -11.53 8.36
CA ILE A 287 23.39 -12.80 7.64
C ILE A 287 22.05 -13.13 6.99
N THR A 288 22.06 -13.31 5.67
CA THR A 288 20.85 -13.65 4.90
C THR A 288 20.69 -15.15 4.70
N ALA A 289 19.46 -15.57 4.38
CA ALA A 289 19.12 -16.96 4.14
C ALA A 289 19.93 -17.57 2.99
N GLU A 290 20.21 -16.78 1.96
CA GLU A 290 21.00 -17.17 0.80
C GLU A 290 22.42 -17.53 1.21
N LEU A 291 23.08 -16.68 1.99
CA LEU A 291 24.45 -16.93 2.46
C LEU A 291 24.53 -18.23 3.24
N VAL A 292 23.56 -18.47 4.13
CA VAL A 292 23.50 -19.70 4.93
C VAL A 292 23.30 -20.95 4.05
N LYS A 293 22.46 -20.86 3.01
CA LYS A 293 22.28 -21.96 2.05
C LYS A 293 23.54 -22.23 1.21
N PHE A 294 24.29 -21.20 0.86
CA PHE A 294 25.55 -21.32 0.10
C PHE A 294 26.74 -21.74 0.97
N ALA A 295 26.71 -21.50 2.28
CA ALA A 295 27.82 -21.78 3.20
C ALA A 295 28.16 -23.29 3.34
N GLY A 296 27.31 -24.17 2.84
CA GLY A 296 27.59 -25.60 2.74
C GLY A 296 27.52 -26.37 4.06
N PRO A 297 27.95 -27.64 4.07
CA PRO A 297 27.77 -28.55 5.20
C PRO A 297 28.58 -28.18 6.44
N GLU A 298 29.74 -27.52 6.27
CA GLU A 298 30.55 -27.07 7.40
C GLU A 298 29.80 -26.06 8.28
N TYR A 299 29.03 -25.14 7.69
CA TYR A 299 28.19 -24.23 8.46
C TYR A 299 27.13 -24.98 9.26
N ALA A 300 26.45 -25.95 8.63
CA ALA A 300 25.45 -26.78 9.29
C ALA A 300 26.04 -27.56 10.48
N ARG A 301 27.28 -28.05 10.34
CA ARG A 301 28.02 -28.74 11.43
C ARG A 301 28.30 -27.81 12.60
N HIS A 302 28.79 -26.59 12.36
CA HIS A 302 29.05 -25.62 13.45
C HIS A 302 27.75 -25.16 14.12
N LEU A 303 26.69 -24.92 13.34
CA LEU A 303 25.38 -24.58 13.88
C LEU A 303 24.81 -25.72 14.72
N HIS A 304 24.95 -26.97 14.27
CA HIS A 304 24.57 -28.16 15.03
C HIS A 304 25.33 -28.26 16.36
N GLN A 305 26.65 -28.09 16.34
CA GLN A 305 27.47 -28.09 17.56
C GLN A 305 27.03 -27.00 18.55
N LEU A 306 26.72 -25.80 18.05
CA LEU A 306 26.19 -24.71 18.86
C LEU A 306 24.85 -25.08 19.49
N ILE A 307 23.91 -25.59 18.69
CA ILE A 307 22.57 -25.97 19.15
C ILE A 307 22.66 -27.11 20.18
N VAL A 308 23.49 -28.13 19.95
CA VAL A 308 23.70 -29.23 20.91
C VAL A 308 24.29 -28.70 22.22
N LYS A 309 25.26 -27.79 22.14
CA LYS A 309 25.83 -27.15 23.34
C LYS A 309 24.74 -26.42 24.12
N ILE A 310 23.94 -25.59 23.46
CA ILE A 310 22.79 -24.89 24.07
C ILE A 310 21.80 -25.90 24.66
N TRP A 311 21.51 -26.98 23.94
CA TRP A 311 20.59 -28.03 24.40
C TRP A 311 21.07 -28.65 25.71
N ILE A 312 22.36 -28.97 25.81
CA ILE A 312 22.93 -29.58 27.01
C ILE A 312 23.02 -28.58 28.16
N THR A 313 23.55 -27.38 27.90
CA THR A 313 23.86 -26.40 28.95
C THR A 313 22.68 -25.52 29.34
N GLU A 314 21.63 -25.46 28.53
CA GLU A 314 20.47 -24.55 28.69
C GLU A 314 20.85 -23.07 28.76
N ILE A 315 22.00 -22.74 28.16
CA ILE A 315 22.57 -21.39 28.12
C ILE A 315 22.67 -20.98 26.66
N ILE A 316 22.02 -19.87 26.32
CA ILE A 316 22.08 -19.28 24.98
C ILE A 316 23.22 -18.26 24.88
N PRO A 317 23.71 -17.98 23.65
CA PRO A 317 24.63 -16.88 23.39
C PRO A 317 24.05 -15.53 23.83
N GLU A 318 24.87 -14.65 24.38
CA GLU A 318 24.42 -13.35 24.87
C GLU A 318 23.87 -12.47 23.74
N GLU A 319 24.40 -12.63 22.53
CA GLU A 319 23.98 -11.93 21.33
C GLU A 319 22.52 -12.25 20.94
N TRP A 320 21.99 -13.40 21.37
CA TRP A 320 20.60 -13.79 21.11
C TRP A 320 19.60 -13.16 22.09
N ASN A 321 20.09 -12.52 23.15
CA ASN A 321 19.25 -11.75 24.07
C ASN A 321 18.78 -10.43 23.46
N LEU A 322 19.55 -9.86 22.53
CA LEU A 322 19.22 -8.59 21.88
C LEU A 322 18.43 -8.84 20.59
N SER A 323 17.22 -8.30 20.52
CA SER A 323 16.35 -8.40 19.34
C SER A 323 16.03 -7.02 18.79
N THR A 324 16.09 -6.87 17.47
CA THR A 324 15.69 -5.62 16.81
C THR A 324 14.21 -5.66 16.47
N VAL A 325 13.43 -4.70 16.95
CA VAL A 325 12.01 -4.59 16.65
C VAL A 325 11.79 -3.53 15.58
N CYS A 326 11.15 -3.92 14.48
CA CYS A 326 10.74 -3.04 13.40
C CYS A 326 9.23 -2.74 13.50
N PRO A 327 8.81 -1.48 13.73
CA PRO A 327 7.41 -1.11 13.68
C PRO A 327 6.87 -1.20 12.26
N ILE A 328 5.79 -1.95 12.06
CA ILE A 328 5.07 -2.07 10.78
C ILE A 328 3.67 -1.53 10.97
N HIS A 329 3.31 -0.54 10.15
CA HIS A 329 1.98 0.07 10.18
C HIS A 329 0.90 -0.98 9.85
N LYS A 330 -0.12 -1.11 10.72
CA LYS A 330 -1.26 -2.00 10.50
C LYS A 330 -2.28 -1.32 9.59
N ASN A 331 -2.96 -0.28 10.10
CA ASN A 331 -4.04 0.49 9.47
C ASN A 331 -4.22 1.82 10.25
N CYS A 332 -5.11 2.71 9.81
CA CYS A 332 -5.45 3.98 10.48
C CYS A 332 -4.33 5.04 10.46
N ASP A 333 -4.38 6.02 11.36
CA ASP A 333 -3.47 7.17 11.42
C ASP A 333 -2.01 6.70 11.60
N VAL A 334 -1.16 7.06 10.63
CA VAL A 334 0.29 6.76 10.59
C VAL A 334 1.06 7.49 11.70
N MET A 335 0.47 8.49 12.32
CA MET A 335 1.13 9.30 13.34
C MET A 335 1.07 8.66 14.74
N VAL A 336 0.25 7.62 14.92
CA VAL A 336 -0.05 7.02 16.23
C VAL A 336 0.70 5.71 16.40
N CYS A 337 1.53 5.59 17.44
CA CYS A 337 2.35 4.40 17.69
C CYS A 337 1.54 3.10 17.85
N SER A 338 0.36 3.16 18.47
CA SER A 338 -0.49 1.98 18.70
C SER A 338 -1.03 1.35 17.43
N ASN A 339 -0.99 2.07 16.31
CA ASN A 339 -1.41 1.57 15.01
C ASN A 339 -0.32 0.76 14.29
N TYR A 340 0.81 0.52 14.96
CA TYR A 340 1.92 -0.26 14.44
C TYR A 340 2.07 -1.56 15.22
N ARG A 341 2.54 -2.59 14.51
CA ARG A 341 2.95 -3.88 15.06
C ARG A 341 4.48 -3.93 15.16
N GLY A 342 5.02 -4.29 16.31
CA GLY A 342 6.46 -4.46 16.47
C GLY A 342 6.89 -5.86 16.02
N ILE A 343 7.52 -5.99 14.86
CA ILE A 343 8.05 -7.29 14.41
C ILE A 343 9.53 -7.42 14.78
N SER A 344 9.86 -8.47 15.52
CA SER A 344 11.24 -8.81 15.88
C SER A 344 11.98 -9.42 14.69
N LEU A 345 13.11 -8.82 14.32
CA LEU A 345 14.07 -9.37 13.37
C LEU A 345 15.07 -10.26 14.13
N LEU A 346 14.93 -11.56 13.91
CA LEU A 346 15.75 -12.59 14.55
C LEU A 346 16.93 -12.98 13.66
N CYS A 347 18.09 -13.24 14.27
CA CYS A 347 19.22 -13.82 13.55
C CYS A 347 18.88 -15.25 13.08
N ILE A 348 19.50 -15.69 11.99
CA ILE A 348 19.13 -16.98 11.37
C ILE A 348 19.44 -18.15 12.30
N ALA A 349 20.57 -18.09 13.02
CA ALA A 349 20.97 -19.14 13.95
C ALA A 349 19.93 -19.34 15.07
N TYR A 350 19.49 -18.25 15.72
CA TYR A 350 18.39 -18.30 16.70
C TYR A 350 17.09 -18.77 16.06
N GLN A 351 16.75 -18.25 14.89
CA GLN A 351 15.54 -18.68 14.18
C GLN A 351 15.54 -20.19 13.89
N LYS A 352 16.70 -20.79 13.58
CA LYS A 352 16.81 -22.25 13.40
C LYS A 352 16.62 -23.00 14.71
N PHE A 353 17.26 -22.53 15.78
CA PHE A 353 17.07 -23.08 17.13
C PHE A 353 15.59 -23.05 17.54
N SER A 354 14.94 -21.90 17.40
CA SER A 354 13.51 -21.71 17.67
C SER A 354 12.64 -22.66 16.84
N ASN A 355 12.90 -22.82 15.53
CA ASN A 355 12.13 -23.75 14.70
C ASN A 355 12.29 -25.22 15.12
N ILE A 356 13.46 -25.61 15.64
CA ILE A 356 13.66 -26.97 16.17
C ILE A 356 12.84 -27.14 17.45
N LEU A 357 12.87 -26.16 18.35
CA LEU A 357 12.01 -26.16 19.54
C LEU A 357 10.53 -26.19 19.17
N PHE A 358 10.11 -25.43 18.16
CA PHE A 358 8.74 -25.45 17.65
C PHE A 358 8.31 -26.85 17.25
N ASN A 359 9.13 -27.56 16.49
CA ASN A 359 8.80 -28.93 16.06
C ASN A 359 8.76 -29.93 17.23
N ARG A 360 9.54 -29.70 18.29
CA ARG A 360 9.51 -30.52 19.52
C ARG A 360 8.31 -30.19 20.40
N LEU A 361 7.91 -28.93 20.46
CA LEU A 361 6.80 -28.44 21.27
C LEU A 361 5.44 -28.73 20.63
N SER A 362 5.35 -28.66 19.31
CA SER A 362 4.09 -28.77 18.56
C SER A 362 3.26 -30.03 18.87
N PRO A 363 3.83 -31.25 19.00
CA PRO A 363 3.04 -32.43 19.38
C PRO A 363 2.38 -32.30 20.75
N PHE A 364 3.08 -31.74 21.73
CA PHE A 364 2.52 -31.53 23.06
C PHE A 364 1.37 -30.52 23.01
N VAL A 365 1.57 -29.39 22.32
CA VAL A 365 0.53 -28.36 22.18
C VAL A 365 -0.69 -28.92 21.44
N GLU A 366 -0.49 -29.71 20.37
CA GLU A 366 -1.61 -30.33 19.64
C GLU A 366 -2.44 -31.28 20.51
N ASP A 367 -1.80 -31.99 21.43
CA ASP A 367 -2.48 -32.92 22.37
C ASP A 367 -3.21 -32.17 23.50
N ILE A 368 -2.69 -31.01 23.91
CA ILE A 368 -3.21 -30.21 25.03
C ILE A 368 -4.34 -29.29 24.55
N THR A 369 -4.20 -28.67 23.38
CA THR A 369 -5.09 -27.62 22.88
C THR A 369 -6.43 -28.19 22.41
N GLY A 370 -7.51 -27.64 22.97
CA GLY A 370 -8.87 -28.03 22.61
C GLY A 370 -9.22 -27.81 21.14
N ASP A 371 -10.23 -28.53 20.64
CA ASP A 371 -10.68 -28.42 19.25
C ASP A 371 -11.23 -27.04 18.87
N TYR A 372 -11.43 -26.16 19.85
CA TYR A 372 -11.91 -24.80 19.63
C TYR A 372 -10.88 -23.91 18.91
N GLN A 373 -9.57 -24.12 19.12
CA GLN A 373 -8.51 -23.34 18.47
C GLN A 373 -8.10 -24.00 17.14
N CYS A 374 -8.02 -23.19 16.08
CA CYS A 374 -7.65 -23.63 14.74
C CYS A 374 -6.33 -23.05 14.22
N GLU A 375 -5.76 -22.03 14.87
CA GLU A 375 -4.52 -21.43 14.41
C GLU A 375 -3.34 -22.39 14.50
N PHE A 376 -2.43 -22.36 13.51
CA PHE A 376 -1.19 -23.14 13.44
C PHE A 376 -1.32 -24.67 13.57
N ARG A 377 -2.54 -25.21 13.57
CA ARG A 377 -2.82 -26.65 13.56
C ARG A 377 -2.85 -27.18 12.13
N GLN A 378 -2.21 -28.32 11.93
CA GLN A 378 -2.13 -28.92 10.60
C GLN A 378 -3.54 -29.35 10.12
N GLY A 379 -3.93 -28.88 8.93
CA GLY A 379 -5.21 -29.25 8.34
C GLY A 379 -6.42 -28.46 8.85
N ARG A 380 -6.20 -27.40 9.65
CA ARG A 380 -7.25 -26.46 10.06
C ARG A 380 -7.06 -25.09 9.43
N SER A 381 -8.15 -24.39 9.19
CA SER A 381 -8.19 -23.11 8.50
C SER A 381 -9.34 -22.24 9.00
N THR A 382 -9.31 -20.96 8.64
CA THR A 382 -10.43 -20.04 8.90
C THR A 382 -11.74 -20.51 8.27
N ASN A 383 -11.68 -21.25 7.16
CA ASN A 383 -12.87 -21.81 6.54
C ASN A 383 -13.57 -22.85 7.42
N ASP A 384 -12.82 -23.61 8.23
CA ASP A 384 -13.38 -24.61 9.13
C ASP A 384 -14.15 -23.95 10.28
N GLN A 385 -13.63 -22.83 10.81
CA GLN A 385 -14.35 -22.02 11.80
C GLN A 385 -15.61 -21.39 11.22
N ILE A 386 -15.51 -20.78 10.03
CA ILE A 386 -16.68 -20.20 9.34
C ILE A 386 -17.73 -21.27 9.06
N PHE A 387 -17.30 -22.45 8.59
CA PHE A 387 -18.20 -23.58 8.36
C PHE A 387 -18.91 -24.00 9.66
N THR A 388 -18.17 -24.11 10.77
CA THR A 388 -18.73 -24.46 12.07
C THR A 388 -19.76 -23.43 12.55
N ILE A 389 -19.45 -22.14 12.47
CA ILE A 389 -20.39 -21.05 12.82
C ILE A 389 -21.66 -21.15 11.96
N ARG A 390 -21.52 -21.36 10.64
CA ARG A 390 -22.66 -21.51 9.72
C ARG A 390 -23.52 -22.71 10.06
N GLN A 391 -22.93 -23.86 10.36
CA GLN A 391 -23.66 -25.06 10.78
C GLN A 391 -24.42 -24.83 12.09
N VAL A 392 -23.80 -24.15 13.07
CA VAL A 392 -24.47 -23.78 14.32
C VAL A 392 -25.67 -22.88 14.04
N LEU A 393 -25.50 -21.82 13.24
CA LEU A 393 -26.58 -20.88 12.90
C LEU A 393 -27.73 -21.58 12.16
N GLU A 394 -27.43 -22.37 11.12
CA GLU A 394 -28.42 -23.10 10.33
C GLU A 394 -29.24 -24.05 11.19
N LYS A 395 -28.56 -24.85 12.03
CA LYS A 395 -29.23 -25.84 12.88
C LYS A 395 -29.97 -25.22 14.06
N CYS A 396 -29.41 -24.19 14.69
CA CYS A 396 -30.13 -23.49 15.78
C CYS A 396 -31.38 -22.79 15.24
N ASN A 397 -31.31 -22.23 14.02
CA ASN A 397 -32.48 -21.68 13.35
C ASN A 397 -33.52 -22.77 13.00
N GLU A 398 -33.10 -23.93 12.48
CA GLU A 398 -33.99 -25.08 12.19
C GLU A 398 -34.77 -25.54 13.43
N PHE A 399 -34.09 -25.64 14.58
CA PHE A 399 -34.69 -26.09 15.84
C PHE A 399 -35.25 -24.97 16.72
N GLN A 400 -35.27 -23.72 16.24
CA GLN A 400 -35.72 -22.54 17.01
C GLN A 400 -34.99 -22.39 18.36
N ILE A 401 -33.70 -22.68 18.38
CA ILE A 401 -32.82 -22.50 19.53
C ILE A 401 -32.18 -21.12 19.40
N GLU A 402 -32.39 -20.26 20.40
CA GLU A 402 -31.71 -18.98 20.48
C GLU A 402 -30.20 -19.17 20.75
N THR A 403 -29.36 -18.44 20.03
CA THR A 403 -27.92 -18.40 20.24
C THR A 403 -27.45 -16.95 20.30
N HIS A 404 -26.50 -16.69 21.17
CA HIS A 404 -25.86 -15.39 21.36
C HIS A 404 -24.36 -15.54 21.07
N TYR A 405 -23.81 -14.56 20.35
CA TYR A 405 -22.42 -14.54 19.91
C TYR A 405 -21.71 -13.37 20.57
N LEU A 406 -20.53 -13.62 21.14
CA LEU A 406 -19.66 -12.62 21.73
C LEU A 406 -18.27 -12.75 21.11
N PHE A 407 -17.91 -11.75 20.31
CA PHE A 407 -16.57 -11.64 19.72
C PHE A 407 -15.64 -10.93 20.70
N ILE A 408 -14.55 -11.59 21.06
CA ILE A 408 -13.53 -11.11 22.00
C ILE A 408 -12.28 -10.75 21.18
N ASP A 409 -11.78 -9.54 21.38
CA ASP A 409 -10.55 -9.02 20.76
C ASP A 409 -9.56 -8.64 21.86
N PHE A 410 -8.36 -9.23 21.84
CA PHE A 410 -7.32 -8.95 22.81
C PHE A 410 -6.52 -7.71 22.43
N ARG A 411 -6.36 -6.79 23.38
CA ARG A 411 -5.46 -5.65 23.19
C ARG A 411 -4.00 -6.12 23.26
N SER A 412 -3.34 -6.16 22.11
CA SER A 412 -1.90 -6.49 22.00
C SER A 412 -1.55 -7.85 22.62
N ALA A 413 -2.36 -8.88 22.31
CA ALA A 413 -2.28 -10.23 22.86
C ALA A 413 -0.86 -10.74 23.13
N TYR A 414 -0.05 -10.86 22.07
CA TYR A 414 1.33 -11.37 22.14
C TYR A 414 2.28 -10.52 22.98
N ASP A 415 2.07 -9.21 23.04
CA ASP A 415 2.92 -8.29 23.81
C ASP A 415 2.57 -8.30 25.31
N SER A 416 1.34 -8.72 25.64
CA SER A 416 0.79 -8.69 27.00
C SER A 416 1.01 -9.95 27.84
N ILE A 417 1.44 -11.06 27.22
CA ILE A 417 1.60 -12.37 27.88
C ILE A 417 2.53 -12.25 29.10
N ASP A 418 2.07 -12.66 30.27
CA ASP A 418 2.94 -12.82 31.42
C ASP A 418 3.79 -14.09 31.27
N ARG A 419 5.11 -13.92 31.32
CA ARG A 419 6.03 -15.02 31.02
C ARG A 419 6.08 -16.03 32.17
N ASP A 420 5.93 -15.57 33.41
CA ASP A 420 6.02 -16.45 34.57
C ASP A 420 4.78 -17.35 34.66
N SER A 421 3.58 -16.79 34.50
CA SER A 421 2.33 -17.55 34.33
C SER A 421 2.42 -18.54 33.18
N LEU A 422 2.87 -18.12 31.99
CA LEU A 422 3.04 -19.01 30.84
C LEU A 422 3.90 -20.24 31.20
N PHE A 423 5.04 -20.06 31.87
CA PHE A 423 5.88 -21.21 32.19
C PHE A 423 5.30 -22.09 33.30
N LEU A 424 4.54 -21.53 34.25
CA LEU A 424 3.80 -22.32 35.24
C LEU A 424 2.73 -23.17 34.55
N ALA A 425 1.97 -22.59 33.62
CA ALA A 425 1.00 -23.29 32.80
C ALA A 425 1.62 -24.47 32.04
N MET A 426 2.80 -24.25 31.44
CA MET A 426 3.53 -25.32 30.74
C MET A 426 3.90 -26.48 31.68
N GLU A 427 4.28 -26.19 32.92
CA GLU A 427 4.58 -27.21 33.93
C GLU A 427 3.31 -27.98 34.34
N GLU A 428 2.18 -27.30 34.55
CA GLU A 428 0.88 -27.91 34.86
C GLU A 428 0.32 -28.75 33.71
N MET A 429 0.59 -28.34 32.47
CA MET A 429 0.22 -29.08 31.26
C MET A 429 1.19 -30.22 30.92
N HIS A 430 2.13 -30.54 31.82
CA HIS A 430 3.05 -31.67 31.70
C HIS A 430 4.01 -31.59 30.50
N ILE A 431 4.35 -30.38 30.04
CA ILE A 431 5.37 -30.20 29.00
C ILE A 431 6.75 -30.54 29.59
N PRO A 432 7.64 -31.25 28.86
CA PRO A 432 8.95 -31.63 29.39
C PRO A 432 9.76 -30.43 29.88
N ARG A 433 10.30 -30.54 31.10
CA ARG A 433 11.11 -29.48 31.75
C ARG A 433 12.26 -28.99 30.88
N LYS A 434 12.85 -29.89 30.09
CA LYS A 434 13.93 -29.55 29.15
C LYS A 434 13.50 -28.51 28.11
N LEU A 435 12.31 -28.67 27.53
CA LEU A 435 11.78 -27.72 26.55
C LEU A 435 11.43 -26.39 27.22
N ILE A 436 10.82 -26.44 28.42
CA ILE A 436 10.51 -25.24 29.22
C ILE A 436 11.79 -24.46 29.52
N ALA A 437 12.87 -25.12 29.95
CA ALA A 437 14.14 -24.47 30.25
C ALA A 437 14.76 -23.81 29.00
N LEU A 438 14.72 -24.47 27.85
CA LEU A 438 15.23 -23.95 26.58
C LEU A 438 14.41 -22.77 26.04
N LEU A 439 13.11 -22.74 26.29
CA LEU A 439 12.22 -21.62 25.96
C LEU A 439 12.37 -20.45 26.93
N ARG A 440 12.61 -20.74 28.22
CA ARG A 440 12.83 -19.74 29.27
C ARG A 440 14.18 -19.02 29.11
N ALA A 441 15.22 -19.72 28.64
CA ALA A 441 16.56 -19.17 28.46
C ALA A 441 16.62 -17.86 27.64
N PRO A 442 16.07 -17.76 26.42
CA PRO A 442 16.06 -16.51 25.62
C PRO A 442 15.17 -15.40 26.18
N MET A 443 14.26 -15.71 27.11
CA MET A 443 13.31 -14.75 27.65
C MET A 443 13.76 -14.08 28.95
N ARG A 444 14.76 -14.63 29.66
CA ARG A 444 15.23 -14.11 30.97
C ARG A 444 15.87 -12.72 30.92
N LYS A 445 16.65 -12.43 29.86
CA LYS A 445 17.39 -11.17 29.70
C LYS A 445 17.10 -10.52 28.36
N ASN A 446 15.89 -10.74 27.83
CA ASN A 446 15.52 -10.28 26.51
C ASN A 446 15.49 -8.75 26.44
N GLN A 447 16.31 -8.19 25.56
CA GLN A 447 16.40 -6.75 25.31
C GLN A 447 15.91 -6.44 23.90
N TYR A 448 15.06 -5.43 23.77
CA TYR A 448 14.58 -4.93 22.50
C TYR A 448 15.27 -3.63 22.13
N GLN A 449 15.68 -3.55 20.87
CA GLN A 449 16.13 -2.32 20.25
C GLN A 449 15.17 -1.97 19.14
N ILE A 450 14.50 -0.82 19.22
CA ILE A 450 13.60 -0.37 18.16
C ILE A 450 14.43 0.17 17.00
N LYS A 451 14.15 -0.35 15.81
CA LYS A 451 14.68 0.15 14.55
C LYS A 451 13.60 0.96 13.85
N PHE A 452 13.82 2.27 13.79
CA PHE A 452 13.03 3.16 12.97
C PHE A 452 13.90 3.65 11.81
N GLN A 453 13.52 3.28 10.58
CA GLN A 453 14.33 3.52 9.39
C GLN A 453 15.72 2.88 9.50
N ASN A 454 16.78 3.70 9.56
CA ASN A 454 18.18 3.28 9.70
C ASN A 454 18.78 3.62 11.08
N ILE A 455 17.96 4.12 12.00
CA ILE A 455 18.41 4.52 13.34
C ILE A 455 17.90 3.49 14.35
N LEU A 456 18.73 3.21 15.35
CA LEU A 456 18.48 2.25 16.40
C LEU A 456 18.41 2.97 17.75
N SER A 457 17.41 2.64 18.55
CA SER A 457 17.22 3.18 19.91
C SER A 457 18.22 2.58 20.90
N SER A 458 18.23 3.06 22.14
CA SER A 458 18.87 2.34 23.25
C SER A 458 18.13 1.02 23.53
N PRO A 459 18.83 -0.06 23.92
CA PRO A 459 18.18 -1.31 24.31
C PRO A 459 17.26 -1.13 25.53
N ILE A 460 16.11 -1.80 25.49
CA ILE A 460 15.07 -1.78 26.51
C ILE A 460 14.89 -3.20 27.04
N ILE A 461 14.84 -3.38 28.35
CA ILE A 461 14.58 -4.69 28.94
C ILE A 461 13.09 -4.99 28.87
N THR A 462 12.74 -6.21 28.44
CA THR A 462 11.34 -6.64 28.31
C THR A 462 11.03 -7.72 29.34
N ARG A 463 9.97 -7.52 30.10
CA ARG A 463 9.49 -8.50 31.10
C ARG A 463 8.34 -9.34 30.55
N ASN A 464 7.43 -8.72 29.81
CA ASN A 464 6.23 -9.38 29.29
C ASN A 464 6.34 -9.62 27.78
N GLY A 465 5.39 -10.40 27.29
CA GLY A 465 5.19 -10.69 25.87
C GLY A 465 6.19 -11.66 25.28
N VAL A 466 5.86 -12.12 24.08
CA VAL A 466 6.68 -13.03 23.27
C VAL A 466 7.18 -12.33 22.01
N ARG A 467 8.23 -12.88 21.40
CA ARG A 467 8.89 -12.28 20.22
C ARG A 467 7.99 -12.39 18.98
N GLN A 468 7.22 -11.34 18.67
CA GLN A 468 6.41 -11.29 17.45
C GLN A 468 7.28 -11.44 16.20
N GLY A 469 6.96 -12.42 15.35
CA GLY A 469 7.76 -12.80 14.18
C GLY A 469 8.60 -14.07 14.39
N ASP A 470 8.67 -14.57 15.63
CA ASP A 470 9.13 -15.92 15.93
C ASP A 470 8.00 -16.93 15.70
N SER A 471 8.32 -18.11 15.17
CA SER A 471 7.32 -19.18 14.98
C SER A 471 6.82 -19.73 16.32
N LEU A 472 7.66 -19.73 17.36
CA LEU A 472 7.29 -20.14 18.71
C LEU A 472 6.23 -19.25 19.36
N ALA A 473 6.16 -17.96 19.00
CA ALA A 473 5.26 -17.01 19.65
C ALA A 473 3.79 -17.47 19.60
N CYS A 474 3.39 -18.14 18.52
CA CYS A 474 2.02 -18.60 18.33
C CYS A 474 1.70 -19.81 19.20
N LEU A 475 2.60 -20.81 19.27
CA LEU A 475 2.41 -21.95 20.18
C LEU A 475 2.37 -21.52 21.65
N LEU A 476 3.19 -20.54 22.03
CA LEU A 476 3.19 -20.01 23.40
C LEU A 476 1.89 -19.25 23.71
N PHE A 477 1.34 -18.55 22.72
CA PHE A 477 0.02 -17.94 22.86
C PHE A 477 -1.08 -19.00 23.01
N ASP A 478 -1.07 -20.06 22.20
CA ASP A 478 -2.04 -21.15 22.31
C ASP A 478 -2.00 -21.83 23.68
N ILE A 479 -0.81 -22.05 24.25
CA ILE A 479 -0.65 -22.57 25.62
C ILE A 479 -1.28 -21.62 26.65
N THR A 480 -0.99 -20.32 26.54
CA THR A 480 -1.55 -19.30 27.44
C THR A 480 -3.07 -19.26 27.35
N LEU A 481 -3.62 -19.33 26.13
CA LEU A 481 -5.05 -19.31 25.92
C LEU A 481 -5.73 -20.58 26.46
N GLU A 482 -5.09 -21.74 26.31
CA GLU A 482 -5.59 -23.01 26.84
C GLU A 482 -5.59 -23.03 28.38
N GLU A 483 -4.62 -22.40 29.04
CA GLU A 483 -4.63 -22.19 30.51
C GLU A 483 -5.88 -21.40 30.92
N VAL A 484 -6.10 -20.23 30.30
CA VAL A 484 -7.25 -19.37 30.57
C VAL A 484 -8.58 -20.11 30.34
N VAL A 485 -8.69 -20.91 29.27
CA VAL A 485 -9.91 -21.67 28.96
C VAL A 485 -10.15 -22.81 29.98
N ARG A 486 -9.08 -23.44 30.48
CA ARG A 486 -9.16 -24.48 31.52
C ARG A 486 -9.57 -23.89 32.87
N ASP A 487 -8.97 -22.77 33.25
CA ASP A 487 -9.28 -22.07 34.50
C ASP A 487 -10.71 -21.54 34.53
N ALA A 488 -11.20 -21.06 33.38
CA ALA A 488 -12.59 -20.65 33.21
C ALA A 488 -13.60 -21.82 33.31
N GLY A 489 -13.12 -23.07 33.30
CA GLY A 489 -13.94 -24.28 33.40
C GLY A 489 -14.83 -24.52 32.17
N ILE A 490 -14.43 -23.99 31.01
CA ILE A 490 -15.27 -24.02 29.80
C ILE A 490 -15.16 -25.39 29.13
N ASN A 491 -16.32 -26.03 28.87
CA ASN A 491 -16.34 -27.32 28.20
C ASN A 491 -15.96 -27.18 26.72
N THR A 492 -14.73 -27.56 26.39
CA THR A 492 -14.18 -27.53 25.02
C THR A 492 -14.63 -28.71 24.16
N LYS A 493 -15.22 -29.77 24.74
CA LYS A 493 -15.67 -30.96 24.02
C LYS A 493 -17.14 -30.85 23.58
N GLY A 494 -17.49 -31.60 22.54
CA GLY A 494 -18.85 -31.62 21.99
C GLY A 494 -19.30 -30.30 21.36
N THR A 495 -20.53 -30.29 20.86
CA THR A 495 -21.12 -29.14 20.17
C THR A 495 -22.11 -28.41 21.08
N ILE A 496 -22.48 -27.18 20.71
CA ILE A 496 -23.47 -26.32 21.38
C ILE A 496 -24.84 -27.02 21.60
N PHE A 497 -25.13 -28.10 20.88
CA PHE A 497 -26.34 -28.91 21.11
C PHE A 497 -26.33 -29.65 22.45
N TYR A 498 -25.14 -30.00 22.95
CA TYR A 498 -24.95 -30.79 24.17
C TYR A 498 -24.34 -29.97 25.32
N LYS A 499 -24.17 -28.64 25.15
CA LYS A 499 -23.61 -27.74 26.16
C LYS A 499 -24.21 -26.33 26.10
N SER A 500 -23.98 -25.54 27.14
CA SER A 500 -24.53 -24.17 27.24
C SER A 500 -23.69 -23.11 26.55
N VAL A 501 -22.37 -23.34 26.45
CA VAL A 501 -21.39 -22.41 25.87
C VAL A 501 -20.39 -23.19 25.01
N GLN A 502 -20.04 -22.63 23.86
CA GLN A 502 -19.02 -23.12 22.94
C GLN A 502 -18.08 -21.97 22.59
N ILE A 503 -16.78 -22.25 22.56
CA ILE A 503 -15.77 -21.31 22.06
C ILE A 503 -15.33 -21.79 20.68
N LEU A 504 -15.07 -20.85 19.79
CA LEU A 504 -14.31 -21.03 18.56
C LEU A 504 -13.22 -19.94 18.55
N ALA A 505 -11.98 -20.33 18.27
CA ALA A 505 -10.85 -19.40 18.23
C ALA A 505 -10.02 -19.59 16.95
N PHE A 506 -9.52 -18.49 16.44
CA PHE A 506 -8.45 -18.47 15.46
C PHE A 506 -7.46 -17.41 15.89
N ALA A 507 -6.36 -17.83 16.49
CA ALA A 507 -5.39 -16.92 17.10
C ALA A 507 -6.01 -16.19 18.30
N ASP A 508 -5.79 -14.88 18.36
CA ASP A 508 -6.41 -13.92 19.26
C ASP A 508 -7.88 -13.64 18.97
N ASP A 509 -8.40 -13.98 17.78
CA ASP A 509 -9.82 -13.80 17.45
C ASP A 509 -10.66 -14.93 18.06
N ILE A 510 -11.49 -14.60 19.05
CA ILE A 510 -12.34 -15.57 19.75
C ILE A 510 -13.82 -15.24 19.58
N ASP A 511 -14.61 -16.25 19.24
CA ASP A 511 -16.06 -16.21 19.22
C ASP A 511 -16.63 -17.15 20.31
N MET A 512 -17.31 -16.56 21.28
CA MET A 512 -18.00 -17.28 22.35
C MET A 512 -19.50 -17.35 22.06
N ILE A 513 -20.00 -18.56 21.87
CA ILE A 513 -21.38 -18.87 21.50
C ILE A 513 -22.11 -19.43 22.72
N GLY A 514 -23.18 -18.78 23.16
CA GLY A 514 -24.02 -19.24 24.26
C GLY A 514 -25.48 -19.47 23.86
N ARG A 515 -26.13 -20.47 24.47
CA ARG A 515 -27.58 -20.71 24.30
C ARG A 515 -28.46 -19.73 25.08
N THR A 516 -27.87 -19.04 26.06
CA THR A 516 -28.53 -17.98 26.80
C THR A 516 -27.55 -16.85 27.03
N HIS A 517 -28.06 -15.62 27.10
CA HIS A 517 -27.23 -14.47 27.46
C HIS A 517 -26.55 -14.66 28.83
N LYS A 518 -27.23 -15.30 29.80
CA LYS A 518 -26.68 -15.56 31.13
C LYS A 518 -25.47 -16.48 31.08
N SER A 519 -25.56 -17.62 30.40
CA SER A 519 -24.46 -18.58 30.31
C SER A 519 -23.26 -18.02 29.56
N MET A 520 -23.48 -17.22 28.51
CA MET A 520 -22.39 -16.54 27.80
C MET A 520 -21.71 -15.50 28.70
N LYS A 521 -22.48 -14.69 29.44
CA LYS A 521 -21.91 -13.72 30.38
C LYS A 521 -21.10 -14.38 31.49
N GLU A 522 -21.60 -15.46 32.08
CA GLU A 522 -20.87 -16.22 33.12
C GLU A 522 -19.57 -16.80 32.58
N ALA A 523 -19.57 -17.37 31.37
CA ALA A 523 -18.36 -17.90 30.77
C ALA A 523 -17.34 -16.80 30.43
N PHE A 524 -17.79 -15.63 29.97
CA PHE A 524 -16.91 -14.49 29.74
C PHE A 524 -16.27 -13.98 31.04
N LEU A 525 -17.06 -13.81 32.11
CA LEU A 525 -16.55 -13.34 33.40
C LEU A 525 -15.61 -14.32 34.10
N ASN A 526 -15.66 -15.61 33.75
CA ASN A 526 -14.71 -16.59 34.25
C ASN A 526 -13.39 -16.60 33.45
N MET A 527 -13.42 -16.04 32.22
CA MET A 527 -12.27 -15.97 31.32
C MET A 527 -11.49 -14.65 31.46
N GLU A 528 -12.17 -13.59 31.87
CA GLU A 528 -11.58 -12.31 32.33
C GLU A 528 -10.92 -12.46 33.71
#